data_AF-A0A0J9WVK5-F1
#
_entry.id   AF-A0A0J9WVK5-F1
#
_cell.length_a   1.000
_cell.length_b   1.000
_cell.length_c   1.000
_cell.angle_alpha   90.00
_cell.angle_beta   90.00
_cell.angle_gamma   90.00
#
_symmetry.space_group_name_H-M   'P 1'
#
loop_
_entity.id
_entity.type
_entity.pdbx_description
1 polymer ?
#
loop_
_entity_poly.entity_id
_entity_poly.type
_entity_poly.pdbx_seq_one_letter_code
_entity_poly.pdbx_strand_id
1 'polypeptide(L)'
;MYTDQSPNVKFPRELEARFSRLESETSAVIRRIVSSHQRGEENVKINRTQQTVLRKFIYLLNQRGSGFFKTYNCNSINDYKKIDRDLLKEYMDRNGIERP
;
A
#
# COMPACT_ATOMS: atom_id res chain seq x y z
N MET A 1 -10.35 -4.92 3.91
CA MET A 1 -9.39 -4.51 2.85
C MET A 1 -8.32 -5.58 2.79
N TYR A 2 -7.91 -5.94 1.57
CA TYR A 2 -6.99 -7.04 1.22
C TYR A 2 -7.06 -8.27 2.13
N THR A 3 -8.11 -9.07 1.94
CA THR A 3 -8.24 -10.38 2.58
C THR A 3 -8.11 -11.45 1.51
N ASP A 4 -7.14 -12.33 1.66
CA ASP A 4 -7.01 -13.50 0.80
C ASP A 4 -8.19 -14.44 1.10
N GLN A 5 -8.99 -14.71 0.06
CA GLN A 5 -10.18 -15.56 0.14
C GLN A 5 -9.89 -17.00 -0.32
N SER A 6 -8.63 -17.32 -0.62
CA SER A 6 -8.24 -18.64 -1.06
C SER A 6 -8.51 -19.69 0.03
N PRO A 7 -9.07 -20.86 -0.33
CA PRO A 7 -9.54 -21.86 0.64
C PRO A 7 -8.43 -22.43 1.53
N ASN A 8 -7.17 -22.34 1.11
CA ASN A 8 -6.01 -22.87 1.83
C ASN A 8 -5.15 -21.81 2.54
N VAL A 9 -5.60 -20.56 2.62
CA VAL A 9 -4.76 -19.49 3.17
C VAL A 9 -4.68 -19.59 4.69
N LYS A 10 -3.46 -19.70 5.22
CA LYS A 10 -3.21 -19.78 6.68
C LYS A 10 -3.37 -18.43 7.39
N PHE A 11 -3.07 -17.35 6.67
CA PHE A 11 -3.14 -15.99 7.20
C PHE A 11 -3.88 -15.06 6.22
N PRO A 12 -5.23 -15.09 6.22
CA PRO A 12 -6.05 -14.34 5.28
C PRO A 12 -5.78 -12.82 5.27
N ARG A 13 -5.20 -12.28 6.34
CA ARG A 13 -4.93 -10.83 6.50
C ARG A 13 -3.44 -10.52 6.67
N GLU A 14 -2.56 -11.37 6.15
CA GLU A 14 -1.11 -11.14 6.27
C GLU A 14 -0.69 -9.76 5.71
N LEU A 15 -1.26 -9.37 4.58
CA LEU A 15 -0.96 -8.09 3.95
C LEU A 15 -1.41 -6.91 4.83
N GLU A 16 -2.61 -6.99 5.42
CA GLU A 16 -3.10 -5.99 6.37
C GLU A 16 -2.23 -5.91 7.63
N ALA A 17 -1.75 -7.04 8.14
CA ALA A 17 -0.83 -7.06 9.29
C ALA A 17 0.51 -6.37 8.96
N ARG A 18 1.05 -6.61 7.76
CA ARG A 18 2.26 -5.93 7.27
C ARG A 18 2.05 -4.43 7.10
N PHE A 19 0.89 -4.01 6.59
CA PHE A 19 0.54 -2.60 6.45
C PHE A 19 0.37 -1.90 7.80
N SER A 20 -0.32 -2.54 8.75
CA SER A 20 -0.45 -2.03 10.13
C SER A 20 0.91 -1.80 10.79
N ARG A 21 1.86 -2.72 10.59
CA ARG A 21 3.25 -2.53 11.07
C ARG A 21 3.93 -1.33 10.42
N LEU A 22 3.83 -1.18 9.10
CA LEU A 22 4.41 -0.03 8.40
C LEU A 22 3.80 1.30 8.87
N GLU A 23 2.49 1.34 9.10
CA GLU A 23 1.78 2.50 9.66
C GLU A 23 2.29 2.85 11.07
N SER A 24 2.49 1.84 11.93
CA SER A 24 3.05 2.03 13.26
C SER A 24 4.49 2.58 13.24
N GLU A 25 5.36 1.99 12.42
CA GLU A 25 6.75 2.45 12.24
C GLU A 25 6.78 3.90 11.71
N THR A 26 5.90 4.24 10.76
CA THR A 26 5.76 5.58 10.21
C THR A 26 5.29 6.58 11.28
N SER A 27 4.29 6.21 12.08
CA SER A 27 3.75 7.04 13.16
C SER A 27 4.84 7.46 14.15
N ALA A 28 5.75 6.54 14.51
CA ALA A 28 6.88 6.85 15.37
C ALA A 28 7.83 7.90 14.75
N VAL A 29 8.11 7.79 13.44
CA VAL A 29 8.95 8.76 12.72
C VAL A 29 8.28 10.14 12.65
N ILE A 30 7.00 10.19 12.27
CA ILE A 30 6.24 11.45 12.20
C ILE A 30 6.15 12.12 13.56
N ARG A 31 5.85 11.36 14.61
CA ARG A 31 5.80 11.88 15.99
C ARG A 31 7.12 12.53 16.39
N ARG A 32 8.25 11.89 16.07
CA ARG A 32 9.58 12.47 16.32
C ARG A 32 9.76 13.80 15.58
N ILE A 33 9.37 13.88 14.31
CA ILE A 33 9.45 15.12 13.51
C ILE A 33 8.60 16.22 14.16
N VAL A 34 7.33 15.94 14.44
CA VAL A 34 6.38 16.88 15.05
C VAL A 34 6.89 17.37 16.41
N SER A 35 7.30 16.46 17.30
CA SER A 35 7.79 16.83 18.62
C SER A 35 9.09 17.63 18.57
N SER A 36 9.94 17.44 17.55
CA SER A 36 11.16 18.23 17.37
C SER A 36 10.84 19.66 16.96
N HIS A 37 9.92 19.85 16.01
CA HIS A 37 9.44 21.18 15.66
C HIS A 37 8.71 21.87 16.81
N GLN A 38 7.94 21.14 17.62
CA GLN A 38 7.30 21.69 18.83
C GLN A 38 8.31 22.20 19.87
N ARG A 39 9.53 21.64 19.90
CA ARG A 39 10.62 22.12 20.76
C ARG A 39 11.39 23.30 20.16
N GLY A 40 11.02 23.78 18.97
CA GLY A 40 11.72 24.86 18.28
C GLY A 40 12.99 24.42 17.55
N GLU A 41 13.18 23.11 17.32
CA GLU A 41 14.31 22.64 16.52
C GLU A 41 14.12 23.03 15.04
N GLU A 42 15.08 23.79 14.50
CA GLU A 42 15.07 24.26 13.12
C GLU A 42 15.21 23.10 12.11
N ASN A 43 15.98 22.07 12.47
CA ASN A 43 16.30 20.95 11.59
C ASN A 43 16.12 19.60 12.28
N VAL A 44 15.34 18.70 11.67
CA VAL A 44 15.16 17.32 12.16
C VAL A 44 16.02 16.36 11.33
N LYS A 45 17.02 15.73 11.96
CA LYS A 45 17.83 14.70 11.29
C LYS A 45 17.06 13.39 11.15
N ILE A 46 16.79 13.00 9.91
CA ILE A 46 16.15 11.73 9.53
C ILE A 46 17.21 10.82 8.89
N ASN A 47 17.31 9.57 9.35
CA ASN A 47 18.23 8.61 8.75
C ASN A 47 17.62 7.91 7.51
N ARG A 48 18.45 7.21 6.74
CA ARG A 48 18.03 6.52 5.51
C ARG A 48 16.90 5.49 5.75
N THR A 49 16.91 4.80 6.88
CA THR A 49 15.87 3.82 7.24
C THR A 49 14.53 4.52 7.45
N GLN A 50 14.50 5.59 8.23
CA GLN A 50 13.30 6.40 8.47
C GLN A 50 12.77 7.02 7.18
N GLN A 51 13.67 7.53 6.32
CA GLN A 51 13.29 8.05 5.01
C GLN A 51 12.66 6.94 4.13
N THR A 52 13.20 5.72 4.20
CA THR A 52 12.65 4.56 3.47
C THR A 52 11.26 4.18 3.97
N VAL A 53 11.04 4.19 5.30
CA VAL A 53 9.72 3.96 5.91
C VAL A 53 8.72 4.99 5.41
N LEU A 54 9.06 6.29 5.47
CA LEU A 54 8.19 7.37 4.98
C LEU A 54 7.85 7.21 3.49
N ARG A 55 8.83 6.87 2.64
CA ARG A 55 8.61 6.63 1.20
C ARG A 55 7.67 5.46 0.95
N LYS A 56 7.88 4.33 1.63
CA LYS A 56 7.00 3.16 1.55
C LYS A 56 5.57 3.50 1.98
N PHE A 57 5.43 4.29 3.03
CA PHE A 57 4.12 4.72 3.52
C PHE A 57 3.39 5.64 2.53
N ILE A 58 4.08 6.64 1.95
CA ILE A 58 3.48 7.51 0.91
C ILE A 58 3.06 6.69 -0.30
N TYR A 59 3.92 5.76 -0.74
CA TYR A 59 3.58 4.84 -1.81
C TYR A 59 2.31 4.04 -1.47
N LEU A 60 2.25 3.45 -0.27
CA LEU A 60 1.09 2.70 0.20
C LEU A 60 -0.18 3.56 0.21
N LEU A 61 -0.12 4.81 0.67
CA LEU A 61 -1.28 5.72 0.64
C LEU A 61 -1.77 5.98 -0.78
N ASN A 62 -0.85 6.14 -1.75
CA ASN A 62 -1.22 6.30 -3.15
C ASN A 62 -1.89 5.04 -3.72
N GLN A 63 -1.46 3.85 -3.30
CA GLN A 63 -2.08 2.58 -3.72
C GLN A 63 -3.39 2.28 -2.97
N ARG A 64 -3.53 2.74 -1.71
CA ARG A 64 -4.75 2.59 -0.92
C ARG A 64 -5.80 3.68 -1.18
N GLY A 65 -5.42 4.72 -1.92
CA GLY A 65 -6.33 5.77 -2.35
C GLY A 65 -7.55 5.16 -3.03
N SER A 66 -8.72 5.76 -2.80
CA SER A 66 -9.99 5.26 -3.34
C SER A 66 -9.97 5.09 -4.85
N GLY A 67 -9.16 5.89 -5.57
CA GLY A 67 -8.94 5.75 -7.00
C GLY A 67 -8.27 4.42 -7.39
N PHE A 68 -7.20 4.02 -6.71
CA PHE A 68 -6.45 2.80 -7.04
C PHE A 68 -7.24 1.54 -6.65
N PHE A 69 -7.79 1.52 -5.44
CA PHE A 69 -8.67 0.42 -5.01
C PHE A 69 -9.87 0.27 -5.96
N LYS A 70 -10.58 1.34 -6.33
CA LYS A 70 -11.67 1.26 -7.32
C LYS A 70 -11.21 0.83 -8.70
N THR A 71 -9.97 1.15 -9.08
CA THR A 71 -9.44 0.84 -10.40
C THR A 71 -9.14 -0.66 -10.52
N TYR A 72 -8.49 -1.26 -9.52
CA TYR A 72 -8.06 -2.65 -9.61
C TYR A 72 -8.96 -3.64 -8.87
N ASN A 73 -9.69 -3.26 -7.82
CA ASN A 73 -10.58 -4.19 -7.10
C ASN A 73 -11.96 -4.34 -7.80
N CYS A 74 -11.96 -4.88 -9.02
CA CYS A 74 -13.16 -5.15 -9.80
C CYS A 74 -13.45 -6.65 -9.89
N ASN A 75 -14.70 -7.04 -10.16
CA ASN A 75 -15.09 -8.45 -10.08
C ASN A 75 -14.54 -9.28 -11.25
N SER A 76 -14.30 -8.64 -12.39
CA SER A 76 -13.77 -9.20 -13.62
C SER A 76 -12.93 -8.17 -14.36
N ILE A 77 -11.95 -8.62 -15.16
CA ILE A 77 -11.20 -7.76 -16.10
C ILE A 77 -12.12 -6.99 -17.09
N ASN A 78 -13.33 -7.49 -17.33
CA ASN A 78 -14.32 -6.79 -18.17
C ASN A 78 -14.88 -5.52 -17.49
N ASP A 79 -14.84 -5.45 -16.16
CA ASP A 79 -15.26 -4.29 -15.38
C ASP A 79 -14.16 -3.20 -15.32
N TYR A 80 -12.94 -3.52 -15.77
CA TYR A 80 -11.79 -2.63 -15.79
C TYR A 80 -11.85 -1.67 -16.99
N LYS A 81 -12.20 -0.40 -16.75
CA LYS A 81 -12.48 0.61 -17.79
C LYS A 81 -11.30 1.53 -18.14
N LYS A 82 -10.06 1.14 -17.86
CA LYS A 82 -8.86 1.93 -18.21
C LYS A 82 -8.25 1.44 -19.52
N ILE A 83 -7.43 2.29 -20.13
CA ILE A 83 -6.88 2.07 -21.49
C ILE A 83 -5.95 0.86 -21.55
N ASP A 84 -5.33 0.54 -20.43
CA ASP A 84 -4.37 -0.54 -20.21
C ASP A 84 -5.02 -1.89 -19.89
N ARG A 85 -6.35 -2.01 -20.05
CA ARG A 85 -7.09 -3.27 -19.80
C ARG A 85 -6.46 -4.47 -20.48
N ASP A 86 -6.10 -4.34 -21.76
CA ASP A 86 -5.59 -5.47 -22.54
C ASP A 86 -4.18 -5.89 -22.07
N LEU A 87 -3.35 -4.92 -21.67
CA LEU A 87 -2.04 -5.19 -21.04
C LEU A 87 -2.19 -5.87 -19.68
N LEU A 88 -3.15 -5.41 -18.87
CA LEU A 88 -3.45 -6.00 -17.57
C LEU A 88 -3.97 -7.43 -17.74
N LYS A 89 -4.86 -7.68 -18.71
CA LYS A 89 -5.37 -9.01 -19.04
C LYS A 89 -4.22 -9.95 -19.41
N GLU A 90 -3.34 -9.53 -20.31
CA GLU A 90 -2.18 -10.33 -20.73
C GLU A 90 -1.26 -10.66 -19.55
N TYR A 91 -1.05 -9.72 -18.64
CA TYR A 91 -0.29 -9.97 -17.41
C TYR A 91 -0.99 -10.97 -16.50
N MET A 92 -2.30 -10.83 -16.29
CA MET A 92 -3.10 -11.73 -15.46
C MET A 92 -3.11 -13.15 -16.00
N ASP A 93 -3.33 -13.32 -17.30
CA ASP A 93 -3.33 -14.61 -18.00
C ASP A 93 -1.96 -15.30 -17.86
N ARG A 94 -0.86 -14.53 -18.00
CA ARG A 94 0.51 -15.04 -17.81
C ARG A 94 0.81 -15.51 -16.39
N ASN A 95 0.16 -14.94 -15.39
CA ASN A 95 0.44 -15.20 -13.97
C ASN A 95 -0.66 -16.03 -13.28
N GLY A 96 -1.69 -16.49 -14.01
CA GLY A 96 -2.80 -17.24 -13.43
C GLY A 96 -3.64 -16.42 -12.45
N ILE A 97 -3.78 -15.11 -12.68
CA ILE A 97 -4.54 -14.21 -11.81
C ILE A 97 -5.97 -14.11 -12.34
N GLU A 98 -6.97 -14.50 -11.54
CA GLU A 98 -8.37 -14.55 -11.99
C GLU A 98 -9.09 -13.20 -11.91
N ARG A 99 -8.64 -12.30 -11.02
CA ARG A 99 -9.31 -11.02 -10.73
C ARG A 99 -8.26 -9.91 -10.59
N PRO A 100 -8.52 -8.72 -11.16
CA PRO A 100 -7.59 -7.58 -11.05
C PRO A 100 -7.35 -7.12 -9.60
#